data_AF-A0A7W0MUD7-F1
#
_entry.id   AF-A0A7W0MUD7-F1
#
_cell.length_a   1.000
_cell.length_b   1.000
_cell.length_c   1.000
_cell.angle_alpha   90.00
_cell.angle_beta   90.00
_cell.angle_gamma   90.00
#
_symmetry.space_group_name_H-M   'P 1'
#
loop_
_entity.id
_entity.type
_entity.pdbx_description
1 polymer ?
#
loop_
_entity_poly.entity_id
_entity_poly.type
_entity_poly.pdbx_seq_one_letter_code
_entity_poly.pdbx_strand_id
1 'polypeptide(L)'
;MAAIAFALCSSALWGLADYLGGVKSRTYAVPVVLGVMYLASLSVMAVVVGAGGYAAPSGGAAVAALLAGLAGVTALAAFYRALAIGTMSIV
;
A
#
# COMPACT_ATOMS: atom_id res chain seq x y z
N MET A 1 12.62 22.34 -4.20
CA MET A 1 11.16 22.39 -4.45
C MET A 1 10.57 21.03 -4.83
N ALA A 2 11.19 20.24 -5.72
CA ALA A 2 10.67 18.91 -6.08
C ALA A 2 10.45 17.98 -4.86
N ALA A 3 11.39 17.93 -3.92
CA ALA A 3 11.24 17.15 -2.69
C ALA A 3 10.02 17.56 -1.84
N ILE A 4 9.73 18.87 -1.77
CA ILE A 4 8.55 19.40 -1.05
C ILE A 4 7.27 18.95 -1.76
N ALA A 5 7.24 19.05 -3.10
CA ALA A 5 6.10 18.59 -3.88
C ALA A 5 5.84 17.08 -3.70
N PHE A 6 6.88 16.25 -3.75
CA PHE A 6 6.73 14.81 -3.49
C PHE A 6 6.29 14.50 -2.07
N ALA A 7 6.76 15.24 -1.06
CA ALA A 7 6.31 15.08 0.32
C ALA A 7 4.82 15.41 0.48
N LEU A 8 4.36 16.52 -0.10
CA LEU A 8 2.94 16.91 -0.07
C LEU A 8 2.06 15.91 -0.83
N CYS A 9 2.49 15.46 -2.01
CA CYS A 9 1.79 14.43 -2.75
C CYS A 9 1.72 13.12 -1.96
N SER A 10 2.81 12.69 -1.34
CA SER A 10 2.85 11.49 -0.50
C SER A 10 1.88 11.59 0.67
N SER A 11 1.87 12.74 1.37
CA SER A 11 0.94 12.99 2.47
C SER A 11 -0.53 12.93 2.01
N ALA A 12 -0.86 13.56 0.88
CA ALA A 12 -2.22 13.52 0.33
C ALA A 12 -2.63 12.10 -0.10
N LEU A 13 -1.73 11.35 -0.74
CA LEU A 13 -2.00 9.98 -1.21
C LEU A 13 -2.21 9.01 -0.04
N TRP A 14 -1.37 9.10 1.01
CA TRP A 14 -1.52 8.27 2.20
C TRP A 14 -2.81 8.58 2.95
N GLY A 15 -3.11 9.87 3.19
CA GLY A 15 -4.35 10.26 3.87
C GLY A 15 -5.61 9.81 3.11
N LEU A 16 -5.61 9.96 1.79
CA LEU A 16 -6.72 9.49 0.95
C LEU A 16 -6.85 7.96 0.96
N ALA A 17 -5.73 7.24 0.86
CA ALA A 17 -5.71 5.78 0.89
C ALA A 17 -6.23 5.23 2.23
N ASP A 18 -5.82 5.82 3.35
CA ASP A 18 -6.25 5.39 4.68
C ASP A 18 -7.74 5.64 4.92
N TYR A 19 -8.23 6.81 4.50
CA TYR A 19 -9.65 7.13 4.57
C TYR A 19 -10.50 6.20 3.70
N LEU A 20 -10.16 6.05 2.40
CA LEU A 20 -10.91 5.21 1.48
C LEU A 20 -10.82 3.73 1.86
N GLY A 21 -9.64 3.26 2.24
CA GLY A 21 -9.39 1.90 2.70
C GLY A 21 -10.19 1.57 3.95
N GLY A 22 -10.20 2.47 4.94
CA GLY A 22 -11.00 2.36 6.15
C GLY A 22 -12.51 2.34 5.87
N VAL A 23 -13.01 3.28 5.06
CA VAL A 23 -14.44 3.34 4.68
C VAL A 23 -14.86 2.08 3.93
N LYS A 24 -14.09 1.63 2.94
CA LYS A 24 -14.43 0.44 2.16
C LYS A 24 -14.37 -0.83 3.00
N SER A 25 -13.46 -0.89 3.97
CA SER A 25 -13.33 -2.02 4.90
C SER A 25 -14.52 -2.17 5.86
N ARG A 26 -15.41 -1.18 5.96
CA ARG A 26 -16.70 -1.31 6.66
C ARG A 26 -17.76 -2.06 5.86
N THR A 27 -17.66 -2.04 4.53
CA THR A 27 -18.64 -2.67 3.62
C THR A 27 -18.12 -3.98 3.04
N TYR A 28 -16.81 -4.12 2.86
CA TYR A 28 -16.17 -5.29 2.27
C TYR A 28 -15.15 -5.86 3.24
N ALA A 29 -14.92 -7.18 3.17
CA ALA A 29 -13.90 -7.82 3.97
C ALA A 29 -12.51 -7.22 3.67
N VAL A 30 -11.73 -6.95 4.72
CA VAL A 30 -10.37 -6.37 4.61
C VAL A 30 -9.48 -7.07 3.57
N PRO A 31 -9.45 -8.43 3.46
CA PRO A 31 -8.67 -9.10 2.42
C PRO A 31 -9.07 -8.73 0.99
N VAL A 32 -10.35 -8.44 0.74
CA VAL A 32 -10.84 -8.01 -0.59
C VAL A 32 -10.33 -6.61 -0.91
N VAL A 33 -10.41 -5.69 0.05
CA VAL A 33 -9.90 -4.31 -0.11
C VAL A 33 -8.39 -4.34 -0.38
N LEU A 34 -7.63 -5.08 0.42
CA LEU A 34 -6.18 -5.24 0.23
C LEU A 34 -5.85 -5.91 -1.10
N GLY A 35 -6.59 -6.96 -1.49
CA GLY A 35 -6.37 -7.67 -2.75
C GLY A 35 -6.46 -6.73 -3.95
N VAL A 36 -7.49 -5.86 -3.98
CA VAL A 36 -7.63 -4.86 -5.05
C VAL A 36 -6.47 -3.85 -5.03
N MET A 37 -6.09 -3.35 -3.85
CA MET A 37 -4.98 -2.39 -3.71
C MET A 37 -3.63 -2.98 -4.16
N TYR A 38 -3.31 -4.20 -3.75
CA TYR A 38 -2.07 -4.86 -4.14
C TYR A 38 -2.06 -5.27 -5.61
N LEU A 39 -3.20 -5.64 -6.20
CA LEU A 39 -3.29 -5.89 -7.65
C LEU A 39 -3.06 -4.62 -8.48
N ALA A 40 -3.66 -3.50 -8.07
CA ALA A 40 -3.40 -2.21 -8.71
C ALA A 40 -1.91 -1.81 -8.59
N SER A 41 -1.34 -1.97 -7.39
CA SER A 41 0.07 -1.67 -7.13
C SER A 41 1.01 -2.56 -7.94
N LEU A 42 0.71 -3.85 -8.02
CA LEU A 42 1.47 -4.82 -8.82
C LEU A 42 1.42 -4.48 -10.31
N SER A 43 0.26 -4.06 -10.82
CA SER A 43 0.08 -3.65 -12.22
C SER A 43 0.97 -2.46 -12.57
N VAL A 44 0.98 -1.42 -11.72
CA VAL A 44 1.84 -0.24 -11.91
C VAL A 44 3.32 -0.64 -11.83
N MET A 45 3.68 -1.44 -10.82
CA MET A 45 5.06 -1.87 -10.63
C MET A 45 5.57 -2.74 -11.79
N ALA A 46 4.72 -3.60 -12.36
CA ALA A 46 5.06 -4.42 -13.52
C ALA A 46 5.40 -3.56 -14.74
N VAL A 47 4.64 -2.49 -14.98
CA VAL A 47 4.93 -1.54 -16.07
C VAL A 47 6.26 -0.82 -15.83
N VAL A 48 6.50 -0.32 -14.62
CA VAL A 48 7.75 0.36 -14.26
C VAL A 48 8.94 -0.57 -14.46
N VAL A 49 8.87 -1.79 -13.91
CA VAL A 49 9.95 -2.78 -14.01
C VAL A 49 10.19 -3.20 -15.45
N GLY A 50 9.12 -3.45 -16.21
CA GLY A 50 9.20 -3.84 -17.62
C GLY A 50 9.81 -2.74 -18.51
N ALA A 51 9.60 -1.47 -18.18
CA ALA A 51 10.16 -0.34 -18.94
C ALA A 51 11.59 0.05 -18.53
N GLY A 52 12.00 -0.24 -17.29
CA GLY A 52 13.24 0.29 -16.72
C GLY A 52 14.50 -0.56 -16.89
N GLY A 53 14.40 -1.78 -17.44
CA GLY A 53 15.57 -2.64 -17.71
C GLY A 53 16.35 -3.07 -16.47
N TYR A 54 15.68 -3.16 -15.31
CA TYR A 54 16.32 -3.47 -14.03
C TYR A 54 16.84 -4.92 -14.00
N ALA A 55 18.01 -5.10 -13.37
CA ALA A 55 18.53 -6.44 -13.08
C ALA A 55 17.71 -7.13 -11.99
N ALA A 56 17.67 -8.47 -12.05
CA ALA A 56 17.03 -9.25 -11.00
C ALA A 56 17.70 -9.00 -9.64
N PRO A 57 16.92 -8.88 -8.55
CA PRO A 57 17.49 -8.70 -7.22
C PRO A 57 18.32 -9.92 -6.82
N SER A 58 19.33 -9.71 -5.98
CA SER A 58 20.05 -10.82 -5.35
C SER A 58 19.11 -11.64 -4.46
N GLY A 59 19.43 -12.91 -4.21
CA GLY A 59 18.59 -13.78 -3.38
C GLY A 59 18.31 -13.20 -1.99
N GLY A 60 19.32 -12.59 -1.36
CA GLY A 60 19.15 -11.92 -0.06
C GLY A 60 18.22 -10.70 -0.12
N ALA A 61 18.33 -9.88 -1.16
CA ALA A 61 17.45 -8.74 -1.37
C ALA A 61 15.99 -9.19 -1.64
N ALA A 62 15.80 -10.28 -2.38
CA ALA A 62 14.49 -10.85 -2.63
C ALA A 62 13.82 -11.36 -1.33
N VAL A 63 14.57 -12.05 -0.47
CA VAL A 63 14.06 -12.51 0.84
C VAL A 63 13.71 -11.31 1.73
N ALA A 64 14.57 -10.29 1.80
CA ALA A 64 14.28 -9.08 2.58
C ALA A 64 13.02 -8.35 2.06
N ALA A 65 12.86 -8.23 0.74
CA ALA A 65 11.67 -7.64 0.13
C ALA A 65 10.40 -8.44 0.42
N LEU A 66 10.47 -9.78 0.38
CA LEU A 66 9.34 -10.64 0.74
C LEU A 66 8.93 -10.44 2.21
N LEU A 67 9.88 -10.43 3.14
CA LEU A 67 9.60 -10.21 4.56
C LEU A 67 9.03 -8.82 4.82
N ALA A 68 9.58 -7.79 4.18
CA ALA A 68 9.06 -6.43 4.27
C ALA A 68 7.64 -6.33 3.70
N GLY A 69 7.36 -7.00 2.58
CA GLY A 69 6.02 -7.09 1.99
C GLY A 69 5.02 -7.75 2.93
N LEU A 70 5.37 -8.89 3.53
CA LEU A 70 4.53 -9.59 4.50
C LEU A 70 4.26 -8.74 5.74
N ALA A 71 5.28 -8.07 6.28
CA ALA A 71 5.12 -7.15 7.40
C ALA A 71 4.19 -5.98 7.04
N GLY A 72 4.34 -5.41 5.84
CA GLY A 72 3.48 -4.33 5.35
C GLY A 72 2.03 -4.76 5.18
N VAL A 73 1.77 -5.90 4.52
CA VAL A 73 0.40 -6.42 4.31
C VAL A 73 -0.29 -6.71 5.65
N THR A 74 0.42 -7.34 6.58
CA THR A 74 -0.13 -7.67 7.90
C THR A 74 -0.42 -6.44 8.73
N ALA A 75 0.48 -5.44 8.74
CA ALA A 75 0.26 -4.16 9.40
C ALA A 75 -0.95 -3.42 8.80
N LEU A 76 -1.06 -3.36 7.47
CA LEU A 76 -2.18 -2.68 6.81
C LEU A 76 -3.51 -3.41 7.03
N ALA A 77 -3.50 -4.74 7.07
CA ALA A 77 -4.67 -5.54 7.43
C ALA A 77 -5.16 -5.25 8.85
N ALA A 78 -4.25 -5.19 9.82
CA ALA A 78 -4.59 -4.85 11.20
C ALA A 78 -5.13 -3.42 11.29
N PHE A 79 -4.49 -2.47 10.60
CA PHE A 79 -4.88 -1.07 10.56
C PHE A 79 -6.28 -0.88 9.98
N TYR A 80 -6.56 -1.41 8.78
CA TYR A 80 -7.90 -1.31 8.17
C TYR A 80 -8.97 -2.06 8.95
N ARG A 81 -8.61 -3.17 9.60
CA ARG A 81 -9.54 -3.86 10.50
C ARG A 81 -9.91 -2.97 11.69
N ALA A 82 -8.94 -2.25 12.26
CA ALA A 82 -9.20 -1.31 13.35
C ALA A 82 -10.09 -0.14 12.90
N LEU A 83 -9.83 0.44 11.73
CA LEU A 83 -10.66 1.51 11.16
C LEU A 83 -12.10 1.05 10.84
N ALA A 84 -12.26 -0.20 10.42
CA ALA A 84 -13.57 -0.78 10.11
C ALA A 84 -14.47 -0.91 11.34
N ILE A 85 -13.90 -1.23 12.51
CA ILE A 85 -14.66 -1.48 13.75
C ILE A 85 -14.69 -0.27 14.70
N GLY A 86 -13.77 0.69 14.56
CA GLY A 86 -13.63 1.87 15.42
C GLY A 86 -14.18 3.16 14.81
N THR A 87 -14.03 4.26 15.55
CA THR A 87 -14.30 5.62 15.04
C THR A 87 -13.16 6.06 14.12
N MET A 88 -13.49 6.45 12.90
CA MET A 88 -12.52 7.03 11.96
C MET A 88 -12.52 8.55 12.12
N SER A 89 -11.38 9.12 12.53
CA SER A 89 -11.11 10.54 12.38
C SER A 89 -10.56 10.81 10.98
N ILE A 90 -10.72 12.03 10.49
CA ILE A 90 -9.97 12.52 9.33
C ILE A 90 -8.54 12.80 9.84
N VAL A 91 -7.54 12.34 9.09
CA VAL A 91 -6.11 12.64 9.29
C VAL A 91 -5.79 13.99 8.66
#